data_AF-A0A934WG45-F1
#
_entry.id   AF-A0A934WG45-F1
#
_cell.length_a   1.000
_cell.length_b   1.000
_cell.length_c   1.000
_cell.angle_alpha   90.00
_cell.angle_beta   90.00
_cell.angle_gamma   90.00
#
_symmetry.space_group_name_H-M   'P 1'
#
loop_
_entity.id
_entity.type
_entity.pdbx_description
1 polymer ?
#
loop_
_entity_poly.entity_id
_entity_poly.type
_entity_poly.pdbx_seq_one_letter_code
_entity_poly.pdbx_strand_id
1 'polypeptide(L)'
;MLEQIDNWLKDVKRKYAFGLAIFMALASIEVKKKYGDFFKEGDTEDVEPNDPRFPMLINKVTAIYNIVRANPDKYAEALSKIGAPIIRTNDQVKQIIALNEERETLQAKISELEDLDEDKAAEIDNLQEEIEDKDKTIDELKEQLKTQGVKVMEGKDLPKTIKSKYDRVKDIVPLMAAIHAELKDTSITDEQRKAKAAELCRLDDERRTLWDDIDAYLNEYNSVLTEENKFRYSEDPVIRGTQIANRMVRLKENIRRNQEAAERHKASNKPNLEQKALEKVSQMQVELDELTVMINETK
;
A
#
# COMPACT_ATOMS: atom_id res chain seq x y z
N MET A 1 49.87 -20.88 -2.05
CA MET A 1 49.14 -20.93 -0.76
C MET A 1 49.78 -21.88 0.26
N LEU A 2 50.00 -23.17 -0.03
CA LEU A 2 50.68 -24.08 0.91
C LEU A 2 52.06 -23.55 1.37
N GLU A 3 52.85 -23.01 0.45
CA GLU A 3 54.13 -22.35 0.74
C GLU A 3 53.98 -21.11 1.65
N GLN A 4 52.87 -20.36 1.55
CA GLN A 4 52.62 -19.20 2.40
C GLN A 4 52.24 -19.62 3.83
N ILE A 5 51.49 -20.72 3.98
CA ILE A 5 51.19 -21.31 5.30
C ILE A 5 52.49 -21.83 5.94
N ASP A 6 53.34 -22.51 5.17
CA ASP A 6 54.65 -23.00 5.61
C ASP A 6 55.58 -21.87 6.05
N ASN A 7 55.64 -20.77 5.29
CA ASN A 7 56.41 -19.58 5.64
C ASN A 7 55.89 -18.90 6.91
N TRP A 8 54.57 -18.79 7.09
CA TRP A 8 53.99 -18.24 8.32
C TRP A 8 54.25 -19.11 9.55
N LEU A 9 54.23 -20.44 9.40
CA LEU A 9 54.55 -21.38 10.48
C LEU A 9 56.04 -21.32 10.90
N LYS A 10 56.93 -20.95 9.98
CA LYS A 10 58.37 -20.78 10.24
C LYS A 10 58.74 -19.38 10.73
N ASP A 11 57.92 -18.38 10.47
CA ASP A 11 58.17 -17.00 10.87
C ASP A 11 57.98 -16.80 12.39
N VAL A 12 59.00 -16.23 13.03
CA VAL A 12 58.99 -15.89 14.46
C VAL A 12 58.19 -14.61 14.71
N LYS A 13 58.09 -13.72 13.72
CA LYS A 13 57.32 -12.46 13.77
C LYS A 13 55.95 -12.56 13.07
N ARG A 14 55.45 -13.79 12.92
CA ARG A 14 54.19 -14.11 12.24
C ARG A 14 53.03 -13.26 12.80
N LYS A 15 52.11 -12.83 11.94
CA LYS A 15 50.94 -12.04 12.34
C LYS A 15 49.74 -12.93 12.66
N TYR A 16 49.06 -12.66 13.78
CA TYR A 16 47.90 -13.44 14.24
C TYR A 16 46.77 -13.46 13.21
N ALA A 17 46.41 -12.30 12.68
CA ALA A 17 45.36 -12.13 11.68
C ALA A 17 45.52 -13.06 10.46
N PHE A 18 46.75 -13.29 10.01
CA PHE A 18 47.02 -14.19 8.88
C PHE A 18 46.77 -15.66 9.25
N GLY A 19 47.19 -16.09 10.45
CA GLY A 19 46.87 -17.42 10.96
C GLY A 19 45.36 -17.63 11.13
N LEU A 20 44.64 -16.59 11.57
CA LEU A 20 43.19 -16.64 11.74
C LEU A 20 42.48 -16.79 10.41
N ALA A 21 42.92 -16.07 9.38
CA ALA A 21 42.39 -16.21 8.03
C ALA A 21 42.58 -17.64 7.48
N ILE A 22 43.76 -18.24 7.69
CA ILE A 22 44.04 -19.64 7.31
C ILE A 22 43.08 -20.59 8.04
N PHE A 23 42.88 -20.41 9.35
CA PHE A 23 41.97 -21.22 10.14
C PHE A 23 40.51 -21.10 9.67
N MET A 24 40.02 -19.87 9.48
CA MET A 24 38.64 -19.61 9.06
C MET A 24 38.34 -20.07 7.64
N ALA A 25 39.36 -20.15 6.79
CA ALA A 25 39.19 -20.72 5.46
C ALA A 25 39.19 -22.25 5.50
N LEU A 26 40.18 -22.87 6.14
CA LEU A 26 40.52 -24.27 5.90
C LEU A 26 40.12 -25.25 7.02
N ALA A 27 39.73 -24.78 8.20
CA ALA A 27 39.25 -25.66 9.27
C ALA A 27 37.91 -26.32 8.90
N SER A 28 37.62 -27.49 9.48
CA SER A 28 36.29 -28.10 9.37
C SER A 28 35.24 -27.27 10.10
N ILE A 29 33.97 -27.42 9.71
CA ILE A 29 32.83 -26.71 10.34
C ILE A 29 32.80 -26.98 11.85
N GLU A 30 33.03 -28.22 12.28
CA GLU A 30 33.06 -28.60 13.69
C GLU A 30 34.19 -27.90 14.47
N VAL A 31 35.37 -27.82 13.86
CA VAL A 31 36.53 -27.14 14.47
C VAL A 31 36.31 -25.63 14.53
N LYS A 32 35.68 -25.03 13.51
CA LYS A 32 35.30 -23.61 13.53
C LYS A 32 34.26 -23.32 14.61
N LYS A 33 33.26 -24.19 14.79
CA LYS A 33 32.25 -24.05 15.85
C LYS A 33 32.88 -24.10 17.25
N LYS A 34 33.93 -24.91 17.43
CA LYS A 34 34.57 -25.10 18.75
C LYS A 34 35.57 -24.01 19.11
N TYR A 35 36.27 -23.43 18.15
CA TYR A 35 37.39 -22.51 18.41
C TYR A 35 37.26 -21.15 17.71
N GLY A 36 36.28 -20.97 16.82
CA GLY A 36 36.17 -19.80 15.97
C GLY A 36 35.89 -18.52 16.75
N ASP A 37 34.94 -18.55 17.68
CA ASP A 37 34.61 -17.37 18.48
C ASP A 37 35.74 -16.99 19.44
N PHE A 38 36.39 -17.99 20.05
CA PHE A 38 37.61 -17.80 20.85
C PHE A 38 38.73 -17.10 20.07
N PHE A 39 38.93 -17.43 18.79
CA PHE A 39 39.97 -16.77 18.00
C PHE A 39 39.58 -15.39 17.46
N LYS A 40 38.28 -15.07 17.41
CA LYS A 40 37.73 -13.77 16.96
C LYS A 40 37.49 -12.78 18.11
N GLU A 41 37.69 -13.20 19.35
CA GLU A 41 37.42 -12.38 20.52
C GLU A 41 38.40 -11.20 20.60
N GLY A 42 37.90 -9.97 20.75
CA GLY A 42 38.72 -8.76 20.92
C GLY A 42 39.47 -8.31 19.65
N ASP A 43 40.51 -7.50 19.85
CA ASP A 43 41.37 -7.09 18.74
C ASP A 43 42.19 -8.29 18.23
N THR A 44 42.12 -8.53 16.92
CA THR A 44 42.77 -9.66 16.24
C THR A 44 44.02 -9.22 15.46
N GLU A 45 44.34 -7.92 15.45
CA GLU A 45 45.52 -7.38 14.78
C GLU A 45 46.74 -7.33 15.72
N ASP A 46 46.54 -6.90 16.96
CA ASP A 46 47.57 -6.72 17.98
C ASP A 46 47.51 -7.80 19.09
N VAL A 47 47.23 -9.04 18.68
CA VAL A 47 47.34 -10.19 19.60
C VAL A 47 48.81 -10.44 19.90
N GLU A 48 49.20 -10.17 21.14
CA GLU A 48 50.55 -10.42 21.62
C GLU A 48 50.90 -11.92 21.56
N PRO A 49 52.16 -12.30 21.24
CA PRO A 49 52.58 -13.70 21.17
C PRO A 49 52.33 -14.52 22.46
N ASN A 50 52.21 -13.83 23.61
CA ASN A 50 51.97 -14.43 24.92
C ASN A 50 50.48 -14.67 25.20
N ASP A 51 49.58 -14.16 24.35
CA ASP A 51 48.15 -14.40 24.45
C ASP A 51 47.84 -15.89 24.19
N PRO A 52 47.05 -16.58 25.03
CA PRO A 52 46.73 -18.01 24.86
C PRO A 52 46.12 -18.37 23.50
N ARG A 53 45.46 -17.42 22.82
CA ARG A 53 44.91 -17.60 21.48
C ARG A 53 46.00 -17.87 20.45
N PHE A 54 47.16 -17.23 20.59
CA PHE A 54 48.26 -17.28 19.62
C PHE A 54 48.88 -18.69 19.47
N PRO A 55 49.39 -19.37 20.53
CA PRO A 55 49.93 -20.72 20.40
C PRO A 55 48.84 -21.74 20.04
N MET A 56 47.59 -21.53 20.50
CA MET A 56 46.47 -22.40 20.13
C MET A 56 46.15 -22.30 18.64
N LEU A 57 46.16 -21.08 18.07
CA LEU A 57 45.97 -20.84 16.65
C LEU A 57 47.09 -21.47 15.82
N ILE A 58 48.35 -21.30 16.22
CA ILE A 58 49.51 -21.96 15.57
C ILE A 58 49.31 -23.48 15.54
N ASN A 59 48.89 -24.08 16.65
CA ASN A 59 48.64 -25.52 16.72
C ASN A 59 47.53 -25.97 15.75
N LYS A 60 46.43 -25.21 15.67
CA LYS A 60 45.33 -25.54 14.74
C LYS A 60 45.73 -25.34 13.29
N VAL A 61 46.44 -24.27 12.96
CA VAL A 61 46.98 -24.01 11.61
C VAL A 61 48.00 -25.06 11.21
N THR A 62 48.84 -25.54 12.14
CA THR A 62 49.79 -26.64 11.88
C THR A 62 49.07 -27.93 11.53
N ALA A 63 48.00 -28.28 12.27
CA ALA A 63 47.19 -29.46 11.97
C ALA A 63 46.53 -29.35 10.58
N ILE A 64 45.97 -28.19 10.26
CA ILE A 64 45.39 -27.89 8.95
C ILE A 64 46.45 -28.02 7.85
N TYR A 65 47.63 -27.43 8.02
CA TYR A 65 48.73 -27.49 7.07
C TYR A 65 49.11 -28.93 6.74
N ASN A 66 49.24 -29.80 7.73
CA ASN A 66 49.57 -31.20 7.52
C ASN A 66 48.48 -31.96 6.75
N ILE A 67 47.20 -31.69 7.03
CA ILE A 67 46.06 -32.31 6.33
C ILE A 67 46.01 -31.87 4.86
N VAL A 68 46.16 -30.56 4.62
CA VAL A 68 46.12 -29.96 3.28
C VAL A 68 47.32 -30.42 2.47
N ARG A 69 48.52 -30.48 3.07
CA ARG A 69 49.74 -31.00 2.44
C ARG A 69 49.59 -32.46 2.04
N ALA A 70 48.92 -33.27 2.86
CA ALA A 70 48.68 -34.68 2.57
C ALA A 70 47.58 -34.91 1.51
N ASN A 71 46.70 -33.93 1.27
CA ASN A 71 45.57 -34.05 0.33
C ASN A 71 45.37 -32.80 -0.55
N PRO A 72 46.37 -32.37 -1.35
CA PRO A 72 46.31 -31.07 -2.04
C PRO A 72 45.09 -30.89 -2.95
N ASP A 73 44.70 -31.94 -3.67
CA ASP A 73 43.60 -31.91 -4.64
C ASP A 73 42.23 -31.62 -4.00
N LYS A 74 41.99 -32.13 -2.79
CA LYS A 74 40.73 -31.91 -2.05
C LYS A 74 40.58 -30.46 -1.58
N TYR A 75 41.69 -29.74 -1.47
CA TYR A 75 41.72 -28.35 -0.99
C TYR A 75 42.04 -27.37 -2.12
N ALA A 76 42.19 -27.81 -3.37
CA ALA A 76 42.57 -26.96 -4.50
C ALA A 76 41.63 -25.76 -4.69
N GLU A 77 40.30 -25.97 -4.59
CA GLU A 77 39.30 -24.89 -4.70
C GLU A 77 39.34 -23.94 -3.50
N ALA A 78 39.52 -24.47 -2.29
CA ALA A 78 39.64 -23.65 -1.08
C ALA A 78 40.94 -22.82 -1.10
N LEU A 79 42.04 -23.39 -1.60
CA LEU A 79 43.32 -22.70 -1.76
C LEU A 79 43.29 -21.65 -2.88
N SER A 80 42.48 -21.85 -3.93
CA SER A 80 42.31 -20.86 -5.01
C SER A 80 41.49 -19.65 -4.55
N LYS A 81 40.48 -19.84 -3.67
CA LYS A 81 39.71 -18.76 -3.04
C LYS A 81 40.54 -17.90 -2.06
N ILE A 82 41.67 -18.42 -1.57
CA ILE A 82 42.64 -17.70 -0.73
C ILE A 82 43.72 -17.00 -1.60
N GLY A 83 43.71 -17.21 -2.94
CA GLY A 83 44.78 -16.89 -3.88
C GLY A 83 44.94 -15.45 -4.37
N ALA A 84 44.33 -14.45 -3.72
CA ALA A 84 44.78 -13.07 -3.84
C ALA A 84 45.51 -12.69 -2.55
N PRO A 85 46.66 -12.00 -2.59
CA PRO A 85 47.27 -11.50 -1.36
C PRO A 85 46.30 -10.53 -0.69
N ILE A 86 45.53 -11.02 0.28
CA ILE A 86 44.75 -10.16 1.18
C ILE A 86 45.74 -9.63 2.21
N ILE A 87 46.61 -8.71 1.78
CA ILE A 87 46.88 -7.53 2.60
C ILE A 87 45.75 -6.58 2.21
N ARG A 88 44.54 -6.81 2.74
CA ARG A 88 43.54 -5.76 2.73
C ARG A 88 44.06 -4.74 3.74
N THR A 89 44.24 -3.49 3.31
CA THR A 89 44.52 -2.44 4.28
C THR A 89 43.35 -2.38 5.25
N ASN A 90 43.60 -1.92 6.48
CA ASN A 90 42.56 -1.74 7.49
C ASN A 90 41.35 -0.96 6.95
N ASP A 91 41.61 0.01 6.06
CA ASP A 91 40.58 0.80 5.39
C ASP A 91 39.68 -0.03 4.45
N GLN A 92 40.24 -0.99 3.72
CA GLN A 92 39.46 -1.89 2.87
C GLN A 92 38.60 -2.86 3.70
N VAL A 93 39.09 -3.31 4.86
CA VAL A 93 38.31 -4.16 5.77
C VAL A 93 37.16 -3.36 6.39
N LYS A 94 37.43 -2.13 6.86
CA LYS A 94 36.39 -1.21 7.35
C LYS A 94 35.33 -0.92 6.28
N GLN A 95 35.74 -0.71 5.03
CA GLN A 95 34.82 -0.48 3.93
C GLN A 95 33.95 -1.71 3.64
N ILE A 96 34.50 -2.92 3.71
CA ILE A 96 33.72 -4.16 3.56
C ILE A 96 32.70 -4.35 4.69
N ILE A 97 33.07 -4.01 5.93
CA ILE A 97 32.16 -4.06 7.08
C ILE A 97 31.01 -3.08 6.86
N ALA A 98 31.32 -1.82 6.54
CA ALA A 98 30.31 -0.79 6.27
C ALA A 98 29.36 -1.18 5.12
N LEU A 99 29.91 -1.72 4.02
CA LEU A 99 29.10 -2.20 2.89
C LEU A 99 28.22 -3.41 3.26
N ASN A 100 28.67 -4.27 4.17
CA ASN A 100 27.85 -5.38 4.66
C ASN A 100 26.72 -4.89 5.58
N GLU A 101 26.99 -3.93 6.47
CA GLU A 101 25.96 -3.30 7.31
C GLU A 101 24.90 -2.58 6.45
N GLU A 102 25.33 -1.88 5.40
CA GLU A 102 24.44 -1.28 4.40
C GLU A 102 23.63 -2.36 3.66
N ARG A 103 24.27 -3.46 3.24
CA ARG A 103 23.59 -4.59 2.59
C ARG A 103 22.52 -5.19 3.49
N GLU A 104 22.80 -5.38 4.77
CA GLU A 104 21.84 -5.92 5.74
C GLU A 104 20.66 -4.96 5.95
N THR A 105 20.93 -3.66 6.02
CA THR A 105 19.89 -2.62 6.11
C THR A 105 19.00 -2.62 4.88
N LEU A 106 19.59 -2.66 3.68
CA LEU A 106 18.85 -2.73 2.42
C LEU A 106 18.02 -4.02 2.32
N GLN A 107 18.56 -5.13 2.80
CA GLN A 107 17.86 -6.41 2.77
C GLN A 107 16.67 -6.45 3.74
N ALA A 108 16.81 -5.87 4.94
CA ALA A 108 15.68 -5.65 5.83
C ALA A 108 14.62 -4.75 5.18
N LYS A 109 15.06 -3.70 4.46
CA LYS A 109 14.12 -2.82 3.77
C LYS A 109 13.37 -3.49 2.62
N ILE A 110 14.03 -4.40 1.90
CA ILE A 110 13.39 -5.20 0.85
C ILE A 110 12.29 -6.07 1.47
N SER A 111 12.57 -6.79 2.57
CA SER A 111 11.56 -7.62 3.22
C SER A 111 10.35 -6.81 3.70
N GLU A 112 10.56 -5.63 4.31
CA GLU A 112 9.44 -4.74 4.67
C GLU A 112 8.59 -4.31 3.47
N LEU A 113 9.23 -4.08 2.31
CA LEU A 113 8.53 -3.68 1.09
C LEU A 113 7.76 -4.84 0.47
N GLU A 114 8.30 -6.06 0.54
CA GLU A 114 7.63 -7.29 0.10
C GLU A 114 6.37 -7.55 0.93
N ASP A 115 6.46 -7.47 2.26
CA ASP A 115 5.30 -7.63 3.16
C ASP A 115 4.21 -6.59 2.85
N LEU A 116 4.60 -5.33 2.63
CA LEU A 116 3.66 -4.26 2.27
C LEU A 116 3.02 -4.45 0.89
N ASP A 117 3.73 -5.05 -0.06
CA ASP A 117 3.19 -5.36 -1.39
C ASP A 117 2.16 -6.49 -1.31
N GLU A 118 2.43 -7.53 -0.51
CA GLU A 118 1.48 -8.61 -0.26
C GLU A 118 0.19 -8.11 0.41
N ASP A 119 0.30 -7.25 1.43
CA ASP A 119 -0.85 -6.62 2.08
C ASP A 119 -1.71 -5.82 1.08
N LYS A 120 -1.07 -5.05 0.20
CA LYS A 120 -1.78 -4.26 -0.82
C LYS A 120 -2.39 -5.12 -1.91
N ALA A 121 -1.76 -6.22 -2.31
CA ALA A 121 -2.32 -7.16 -3.26
C ALA A 121 -3.62 -7.76 -2.73
N ALA A 122 -3.63 -8.19 -1.46
CA ALA A 122 -4.83 -8.69 -0.80
C ALA A 122 -5.94 -7.62 -0.69
N GLU A 123 -5.59 -6.36 -0.41
CA GLU A 123 -6.56 -5.25 -0.39
C GLU A 123 -7.16 -5.01 -1.78
N ILE A 124 -6.35 -5.08 -2.85
CA ILE A 124 -6.82 -4.94 -4.23
C ILE A 124 -7.81 -6.04 -4.59
N ASP A 125 -7.52 -7.29 -4.25
CA ASP A 125 -8.40 -8.43 -4.54
C ASP A 125 -9.76 -8.27 -3.84
N ASN A 126 -9.76 -7.85 -2.57
CA ASN A 126 -10.99 -7.59 -1.81
C ASN A 126 -11.81 -6.44 -2.42
N LEU A 127 -11.16 -5.34 -2.81
CA LEU A 127 -11.84 -4.23 -3.48
C LEU A 127 -12.40 -4.63 -4.85
N GLN A 128 -11.75 -5.54 -5.57
CA GLN A 128 -12.27 -6.08 -6.82
C GLN A 128 -13.54 -6.90 -6.60
N GLU A 129 -13.55 -7.78 -5.59
CA GLU A 129 -14.75 -8.53 -5.20
C GLU A 129 -15.90 -7.60 -4.81
N GLU A 130 -15.64 -6.54 -4.04
CA GLU A 130 -16.67 -5.55 -3.68
C GLU A 130 -17.21 -4.80 -4.91
N ILE A 131 -16.35 -4.50 -5.91
CA ILE A 131 -16.78 -3.87 -7.17
C ILE A 131 -17.71 -4.81 -7.93
N GLU A 132 -17.36 -6.08 -8.07
CA GLU A 132 -18.18 -7.07 -8.78
C GLU A 132 -19.56 -7.24 -8.13
N ASP A 133 -19.62 -7.29 -6.79
CA ASP A 133 -20.88 -7.36 -6.04
C ASP A 133 -21.74 -6.11 -6.23
N LYS A 134 -21.12 -4.92 -6.26
CA LYS A 134 -21.84 -3.67 -6.54
C LYS A 134 -22.33 -3.60 -7.98
N ASP A 135 -21.55 -4.05 -8.95
CA ASP A 135 -21.96 -4.10 -10.36
C ASP A 135 -23.16 -5.02 -10.55
N LYS A 136 -23.14 -6.20 -9.91
CA LYS A 136 -24.31 -7.09 -9.88
C LYS A 136 -25.55 -6.43 -9.27
N THR A 137 -25.38 -5.72 -8.15
CA THR A 137 -26.48 -4.98 -7.51
C THR A 137 -27.03 -3.88 -8.44
N ILE A 138 -26.15 -3.17 -9.15
CA ILE A 138 -26.54 -2.14 -10.14
C ILE A 138 -27.36 -2.78 -11.27
N ASP A 139 -26.94 -3.93 -11.78
CA ASP A 139 -27.65 -4.62 -12.86
C ASP A 139 -29.03 -5.13 -12.40
N GLU A 140 -29.13 -5.67 -11.19
CA GLU A 140 -30.41 -6.05 -10.59
C GLU A 140 -31.36 -4.85 -10.45
N LEU A 141 -30.86 -3.70 -9.99
CA LEU A 141 -31.64 -2.46 -9.89
C LEU A 141 -32.06 -1.92 -11.26
N LYS A 142 -31.17 -1.99 -12.27
CA LYS A 142 -31.50 -1.59 -13.64
C LYS A 142 -32.65 -2.43 -14.20
N GLU A 143 -32.62 -3.75 -13.99
CA GLU A 143 -33.69 -4.63 -14.46
C GLU A 143 -35.01 -4.36 -13.70
N GLN A 144 -34.95 -4.12 -12.39
CA GLN A 144 -36.13 -3.70 -11.62
C GLN A 144 -36.74 -2.39 -12.18
N LEU A 145 -35.93 -1.36 -12.41
CA LEU A 145 -36.40 -0.09 -12.98
C LEU A 145 -37.00 -0.27 -14.38
N LYS A 146 -36.41 -1.13 -15.21
CA LYS A 146 -36.92 -1.46 -16.54
C LYS A 146 -38.31 -2.11 -16.46
N THR A 147 -38.56 -3.01 -15.50
CA THR A 147 -39.91 -3.58 -15.28
C THR A 147 -40.94 -2.54 -14.84
N GLN A 148 -40.49 -1.45 -14.21
CA GLN A 148 -41.32 -0.29 -13.83
C GLN A 148 -41.48 0.73 -14.98
N GLY A 149 -40.93 0.46 -16.17
CA GLY A 149 -40.99 1.37 -17.31
C GLY A 149 -40.02 2.56 -17.22
N VAL A 150 -39.09 2.54 -16.27
CA VAL A 150 -38.10 3.59 -16.08
C VAL A 150 -36.82 3.23 -16.86
N LYS A 151 -36.46 4.06 -17.85
CA LYS A 151 -35.19 3.92 -18.58
C LYS A 151 -34.06 4.57 -17.79
N VAL A 152 -33.09 3.78 -17.34
CA VAL A 152 -31.84 4.27 -16.77
C VAL A 152 -30.97 4.87 -17.89
N MET A 153 -30.57 6.13 -17.73
CA MET A 153 -29.66 6.79 -18.67
C MET A 153 -28.23 6.30 -18.43
N GLU A 154 -27.57 5.78 -19.46
CA GLU A 154 -26.15 5.42 -19.40
C GLU A 154 -25.28 6.48 -20.07
N GLY A 155 -23.97 6.42 -19.85
CA GLY A 155 -23.03 7.36 -20.46
C GLY A 155 -23.08 7.41 -21.98
N LYS A 156 -23.60 6.38 -22.66
CA LYS A 156 -23.84 6.34 -24.11
C LYS A 156 -25.13 7.06 -24.55
N ASP A 157 -26.08 7.22 -23.63
CA ASP A 157 -27.36 7.91 -23.88
C ASP A 157 -27.24 9.43 -23.71
N LEU A 158 -26.11 9.92 -23.17
CA LEU A 158 -25.88 11.34 -22.95
C LEU A 158 -25.79 12.12 -24.28
N PRO A 159 -26.37 13.34 -24.35
CA PRO A 159 -26.14 14.24 -25.48
C PRO A 159 -24.66 14.54 -25.65
N LYS A 160 -24.23 14.75 -26.90
CA LYS A 160 -22.81 14.96 -27.26
C LYS A 160 -22.10 16.02 -26.39
N THR A 161 -22.80 17.11 -26.05
CA THR A 161 -22.27 18.20 -25.21
C THR A 161 -21.99 17.74 -23.78
N ILE A 162 -22.90 16.99 -23.17
CA ILE A 162 -22.75 16.45 -21.81
C ILE A 162 -21.76 15.28 -21.79
N LYS A 163 -21.81 14.43 -22.82
CA LYS A 163 -20.88 13.31 -22.99
C LYS A 163 -19.42 13.78 -23.03
N SER A 164 -19.13 14.84 -23.77
CA SER A 164 -17.78 15.43 -23.80
C SER A 164 -17.31 15.90 -22.42
N LYS A 165 -18.20 16.43 -21.58
CA LYS A 165 -17.89 16.85 -20.20
C LYS A 165 -17.63 15.63 -19.32
N TYR A 166 -18.48 14.61 -19.42
CA TYR A 166 -18.32 13.35 -18.70
C TYR A 166 -16.99 12.65 -19.05
N ASP A 167 -16.64 12.58 -20.33
CA ASP A 167 -15.37 11.99 -20.77
C ASP A 167 -14.17 12.80 -20.25
N ARG A 168 -14.26 14.14 -20.27
CA ARG A 168 -13.21 14.99 -19.68
C ARG A 168 -13.03 14.75 -18.17
N VAL A 169 -14.10 14.55 -17.42
CA VAL A 169 -14.01 14.16 -16.00
C VAL A 169 -13.23 12.86 -15.82
N LYS A 170 -13.48 11.85 -16.68
CA LYS A 170 -12.75 10.57 -16.65
C LYS A 170 -11.26 10.77 -16.92
N ASP A 171 -10.89 11.71 -17.78
CA ASP A 171 -9.49 12.05 -18.07
C ASP A 171 -8.80 12.83 -16.93
N ILE A 172 -9.54 13.66 -16.19
CA ILE A 172 -8.96 14.46 -15.10
C ILE A 172 -8.51 13.57 -13.94
N VAL A 173 -9.27 12.52 -13.60
CA VAL A 173 -8.95 11.62 -12.47
C VAL A 173 -7.53 11.03 -12.54
N PRO A 174 -7.08 10.38 -13.63
CA PRO A 174 -5.72 9.86 -13.73
C PRO A 174 -4.66 10.98 -13.74
N LEU A 175 -4.96 12.15 -14.30
CA LEU A 175 -4.03 13.30 -14.26
C LEU A 175 -3.82 13.80 -12.82
N MET A 176 -4.89 13.91 -12.03
CA MET A 176 -4.78 14.27 -10.61
C MET A 176 -4.01 13.23 -9.82
N ALA A 177 -4.24 11.94 -10.07
CA ALA A 177 -3.50 10.85 -9.43
C ALA A 177 -1.99 10.91 -9.75
N ALA A 178 -1.63 11.20 -11.00
CA ALA A 178 -0.23 11.39 -11.41
C ALA A 178 0.41 12.56 -10.65
N ILE A 179 -0.26 13.71 -10.56
CA ILE A 179 0.24 14.86 -9.79
C ILE A 179 0.39 14.52 -8.31
N HIS A 180 -0.54 13.76 -7.72
CA HIS A 180 -0.41 13.29 -6.34
C HIS A 180 0.81 12.38 -6.13
N ALA A 181 1.14 11.52 -7.11
CA ALA A 181 2.34 10.70 -7.06
C ALA A 181 3.62 11.57 -7.13
N GLU A 182 3.65 12.54 -8.04
CA GLU A 182 4.77 13.49 -8.18
C GLU A 182 4.94 14.36 -6.92
N LEU A 183 3.86 14.75 -6.25
CA LEU A 183 3.92 15.50 -4.99
C LEU A 183 4.52 14.68 -3.83
N LYS A 184 4.52 13.34 -3.91
CA LYS A 184 5.18 12.48 -2.90
C LYS A 184 6.70 12.37 -3.12
N ASP A 185 7.19 12.74 -4.30
CA ASP A 185 8.62 12.78 -4.58
C ASP A 185 9.29 13.84 -3.67
N THR A 186 10.34 13.42 -2.98
CA THR A 186 11.13 14.30 -2.09
C THR A 186 12.21 15.07 -2.85
N SER A 187 12.47 14.73 -4.12
CA SER A 187 13.48 15.37 -4.97
C SER A 187 13.01 16.65 -5.68
N ILE A 188 11.70 16.91 -5.71
CA ILE A 188 11.15 18.14 -6.32
C ILE A 188 11.36 19.36 -5.43
N THR A 189 11.63 20.51 -6.05
CA THR A 189 11.80 21.79 -5.34
C THR A 189 10.48 22.37 -4.85
N ASP A 190 10.54 23.32 -3.91
CA ASP A 190 9.34 23.98 -3.38
C ASP A 190 8.57 24.75 -4.47
N GLU A 191 9.24 25.43 -5.39
CA GLU A 191 8.62 26.05 -6.56
C GLU A 191 7.88 25.03 -7.45
N GLN A 192 8.50 23.87 -7.71
CA GLN A 192 7.87 22.80 -8.50
C GLN A 192 6.67 22.20 -7.76
N ARG A 193 6.80 21.98 -6.45
CA ARG A 193 5.72 21.49 -5.58
C ARG A 193 4.53 22.46 -5.57
N LYS A 194 4.81 23.77 -5.47
CA LYS A 194 3.79 24.83 -5.54
C LYS A 194 3.08 24.86 -6.90
N ALA A 195 3.83 24.75 -8.00
CA ALA A 195 3.25 24.70 -9.34
C ALA A 195 2.35 23.48 -9.55
N LYS A 196 2.78 22.30 -9.08
CA LYS A 196 1.99 21.06 -9.13
C LYS A 196 0.72 21.15 -8.28
N ALA A 197 0.80 21.73 -7.07
CA ALA A 197 -0.37 21.95 -6.23
C ALA A 197 -1.38 22.91 -6.88
N ALA A 198 -0.90 23.98 -7.52
CA ALA A 198 -1.77 24.90 -8.26
C ALA A 198 -2.47 24.21 -9.45
N GLU A 199 -1.77 23.35 -10.17
CA GLU A 199 -2.36 22.56 -11.25
C GLU A 199 -3.41 21.56 -10.74
N LEU A 200 -3.14 20.92 -9.59
CA LEU A 200 -4.11 20.04 -8.94
C LEU A 200 -5.40 20.79 -8.56
N CYS A 201 -5.29 22.00 -8.00
CA CYS A 201 -6.44 22.86 -7.71
C CYS A 201 -7.21 23.20 -8.98
N ARG A 202 -6.52 23.59 -10.05
CA ARG A 202 -7.15 23.92 -11.35
C ARG A 202 -7.92 22.73 -11.92
N LEU A 203 -7.34 21.53 -11.87
CA LEU A 203 -8.00 20.31 -12.32
C LEU A 203 -9.20 19.94 -11.43
N ASP A 204 -9.12 20.15 -10.12
CA ASP A 204 -10.23 19.90 -9.21
C ASP A 204 -11.39 20.88 -9.45
N ASP A 205 -11.09 22.16 -9.67
CA ASP A 205 -12.08 23.20 -10.01
C ASP A 205 -12.74 22.93 -11.38
N GLU A 206 -11.94 22.53 -12.39
CA GLU A 206 -12.45 22.10 -13.69
C GLU A 206 -13.38 20.89 -13.53
N ARG A 207 -12.96 19.87 -12.78
CA ARG A 207 -13.76 18.66 -12.52
C ARG A 207 -15.08 18.98 -11.83
N ARG A 208 -15.07 19.86 -10.81
CA ARG A 208 -16.27 20.29 -10.09
C ARG A 208 -17.24 21.02 -11.02
N THR A 209 -16.74 21.98 -11.79
CA THR A 209 -17.55 22.72 -12.77
C THR A 209 -18.21 21.78 -13.80
N LEU A 210 -17.45 20.80 -14.31
CA LEU A 210 -17.99 19.81 -15.24
C LEU A 210 -19.07 18.94 -14.58
N TRP A 211 -18.90 18.56 -13.31
CA TRP A 211 -19.93 17.85 -12.56
C TRP A 211 -21.17 18.70 -12.31
N ASP A 212 -21.02 19.97 -11.94
CA ASP A 212 -22.15 20.89 -11.76
C ASP A 212 -23.00 20.98 -13.04
N ASP A 213 -22.35 21.06 -14.20
CA ASP A 213 -23.02 21.07 -15.50
C ASP A 213 -23.74 19.76 -15.83
N ILE A 214 -23.13 18.61 -15.50
CA ILE A 214 -23.73 17.28 -15.70
C ILE A 214 -24.94 17.12 -14.77
N ASP A 215 -24.78 17.47 -13.50
CA ASP A 215 -25.83 17.40 -12.48
C ASP A 215 -26.99 18.34 -12.84
N ALA A 216 -26.73 19.55 -13.31
CA ALA A 216 -27.77 20.46 -13.80
C ALA A 216 -28.57 19.82 -14.95
N TYR A 217 -27.89 19.25 -15.94
CA TYR A 217 -28.55 18.53 -17.03
C TYR A 217 -29.38 17.34 -16.55
N LEU A 218 -28.82 16.51 -15.65
CA LEU A 218 -29.53 15.35 -15.11
C LEU A 218 -30.71 15.76 -14.25
N ASN A 219 -30.61 16.86 -13.49
CA ASN A 219 -31.72 17.40 -12.71
C ASN A 219 -32.84 17.93 -13.60
N GLU A 220 -32.51 18.59 -14.71
CA GLU A 220 -33.48 18.98 -15.75
C GLU A 220 -34.09 17.77 -16.46
N TYR A 221 -33.29 16.76 -16.81
CA TYR A 221 -33.79 15.52 -17.38
C TYR A 221 -34.72 14.77 -16.41
N ASN A 222 -34.35 14.72 -15.13
CA ASN A 222 -35.13 14.09 -14.08
C ASN A 222 -36.33 14.93 -13.61
N SER A 223 -36.40 16.22 -13.95
CA SER A 223 -37.61 17.03 -13.77
C SER A 223 -38.60 16.88 -14.93
N VAL A 224 -38.14 16.39 -16.09
CA VAL A 224 -38.98 15.95 -17.23
C VAL A 224 -39.53 14.52 -17.02
N LEU A 225 -39.00 13.75 -16.07
CA LEU A 225 -39.74 12.61 -15.51
C LEU A 225 -40.94 13.19 -14.75
N THR A 226 -42.10 13.17 -15.38
CA THR A 226 -43.37 13.60 -14.78
C THR A 226 -43.58 12.93 -13.42
N GLU A 227 -44.20 13.64 -12.47
CA GLU A 227 -44.67 13.10 -11.18
C GLU A 227 -45.35 11.73 -11.32
N GLU A 228 -46.00 11.46 -12.47
CA GLU A 228 -46.61 10.18 -12.84
C GLU A 228 -45.65 8.97 -12.84
N ASN A 229 -44.34 9.16 -13.02
CA ASN A 229 -43.36 8.07 -13.07
C ASN A 229 -42.50 7.93 -11.81
N LYS A 230 -42.57 8.86 -10.85
CA LYS A 230 -41.76 8.76 -9.62
C LYS A 230 -42.31 7.74 -8.62
N PHE A 231 -43.62 7.45 -8.65
CA PHE A 231 -44.25 6.54 -7.68
C PHE A 231 -45.48 5.84 -8.26
N ARG A 232 -45.31 4.98 -9.28
CA ARG A 232 -46.39 4.06 -9.67
C ARG A 232 -46.53 2.97 -8.60
N TYR A 233 -47.39 3.23 -7.62
CA TYR A 233 -47.91 2.18 -6.74
C TYR A 233 -48.65 1.14 -7.57
N SER A 234 -48.69 -0.11 -7.09
CA SER A 234 -49.48 -1.17 -7.72
C SER A 234 -50.93 -0.72 -7.93
N GLU A 235 -51.55 -1.15 -9.03
CA GLU A 235 -53.00 -0.97 -9.24
C GLU A 235 -53.82 -1.87 -8.29
N ASP A 236 -53.22 -2.94 -7.77
CA ASP A 236 -53.83 -3.79 -6.73
C ASP A 236 -53.93 -3.00 -5.41
N PRO A 237 -55.15 -2.77 -4.86
CA PRO A 237 -55.34 -1.96 -3.66
C PRO A 237 -54.61 -2.47 -2.41
N VAL A 238 -54.47 -3.79 -2.27
CA VAL A 238 -53.80 -4.42 -1.11
C VAL A 238 -52.29 -4.21 -1.20
N ILE A 239 -51.73 -4.43 -2.39
CA ILE A 239 -50.31 -4.20 -2.65
C ILE A 239 -49.98 -2.71 -2.55
N ARG A 240 -50.84 -1.83 -3.10
CA ARG A 240 -50.73 -0.37 -3.00
C ARG A 240 -50.68 0.10 -1.54
N GLY A 241 -51.65 -0.34 -0.73
CA GLY A 241 -51.70 0.00 0.70
C GLY A 241 -50.44 -0.44 1.45
N THR A 242 -49.93 -1.63 1.13
CA THR A 242 -48.69 -2.18 1.73
C THR A 242 -47.46 -1.36 1.32
N GLN A 243 -47.34 -0.99 0.04
CA GLN A 243 -46.25 -0.18 -0.48
C GLN A 243 -46.23 1.22 0.14
N ILE A 244 -47.40 1.87 0.23
CA ILE A 244 -47.56 3.18 0.87
C ILE A 244 -47.19 3.09 2.35
N ALA A 245 -47.72 2.12 3.10
CA ALA A 245 -47.42 1.94 4.51
C ALA A 245 -45.91 1.72 4.77
N ASN A 246 -45.25 0.87 3.98
CA ASN A 246 -43.81 0.63 4.08
C ASN A 246 -42.97 1.87 3.74
N ARG A 247 -43.43 2.70 2.81
CA ARG A 247 -42.76 3.98 2.49
C ARG A 247 -42.93 4.97 3.64
N MET A 248 -44.13 5.09 4.20
CA MET A 248 -44.39 5.95 5.37
C MET A 248 -43.54 5.58 6.58
N VAL A 249 -43.35 4.28 6.87
CA VAL A 249 -42.46 3.82 7.95
C VAL A 249 -41.02 4.27 7.72
N ARG A 250 -40.50 4.10 6.50
CA ARG A 250 -39.15 4.53 6.14
C ARG A 250 -38.96 6.04 6.20
N LEU A 251 -39.95 6.81 5.74
CA LEU A 251 -39.92 8.28 5.82
C LEU A 251 -39.87 8.76 7.27
N LYS A 252 -40.71 8.21 8.16
CA LYS A 252 -40.71 8.56 9.59
C LYS A 252 -39.34 8.31 10.24
N GLU A 253 -38.72 7.17 9.95
CA GLU A 253 -37.40 6.85 10.49
C GLU A 253 -36.29 7.74 9.90
N ASN A 254 -36.35 8.05 8.60
CA ASN A 254 -35.39 8.94 7.96
C ASN A 254 -35.52 10.39 8.46
N ILE A 255 -36.75 10.87 8.69
CA ILE A 255 -37.02 12.17 9.32
C ILE A 255 -36.37 12.21 10.70
N ARG A 256 -36.64 11.21 11.54
CA ARG A 256 -36.04 11.10 12.89
C ARG A 256 -34.52 11.17 12.83
N ARG A 257 -33.88 10.37 11.97
CA ARG A 257 -32.41 10.36 11.81
C ARG A 257 -31.85 11.70 11.34
N ASN A 258 -32.52 12.39 10.41
CA ASN A 258 -32.07 13.68 9.92
C ASN A 258 -32.29 14.80 10.96
N GLN A 259 -33.35 14.73 11.77
CA GLN A 259 -33.52 15.60 12.94
C GLN A 259 -32.38 15.40 13.96
N GLU A 260 -32.03 14.15 14.28
CA GLU A 260 -30.90 13.85 15.16
C GLU A 260 -29.54 14.28 14.57
N ALA A 261 -29.39 14.19 13.24
CA ALA A 261 -28.22 14.72 12.56
C ALA A 261 -28.15 16.26 12.64
N ALA A 262 -29.28 16.95 12.46
CA ALA A 262 -29.36 18.40 12.60
C ALA A 262 -28.94 18.85 14.01
N GLU A 263 -29.47 18.21 15.06
CA GLU A 263 -29.10 18.52 16.45
C GLU A 263 -27.61 18.24 16.74
N ARG A 264 -27.05 17.16 16.19
CA ARG A 264 -25.60 16.89 16.30
C ARG A 264 -24.75 17.93 15.57
N HIS A 265 -25.19 18.37 14.39
CA HIS A 265 -24.49 19.41 13.62
C HIS A 265 -24.55 20.77 14.31
N LYS A 266 -25.69 21.10 14.91
CA LYS A 266 -25.89 22.28 15.75
C LYS A 266 -24.96 22.27 16.96
N ALA A 267 -24.92 21.16 17.71
CA ALA A 267 -24.01 20.99 18.86
C ALA A 267 -22.53 21.08 18.47
N SER A 268 -22.19 20.71 17.23
CA SER A 268 -20.83 20.77 16.68
C SER A 268 -20.50 22.11 15.98
N ASN A 269 -21.39 23.11 16.07
CA ASN A 269 -21.26 24.42 15.42
C ASN A 269 -21.04 24.35 13.89
N LYS A 270 -21.78 23.47 13.20
CA LYS A 270 -21.73 23.26 11.74
C LYS A 270 -23.06 23.70 11.06
N PRO A 271 -23.34 25.01 10.94
CA PRO A 271 -24.65 25.52 10.53
C PRO A 271 -25.09 25.11 9.12
N ASN A 272 -24.15 25.00 8.16
CA ASN A 272 -24.48 24.56 6.80
C ASN A 272 -24.99 23.11 6.75
N LEU A 273 -24.45 22.25 7.62
CA LEU A 273 -24.87 20.84 7.69
C LEU A 273 -26.18 20.67 8.46
N GLU A 274 -26.41 21.51 9.48
CA GLU A 274 -27.70 21.60 10.16
C GLU A 274 -28.80 22.01 9.18
N GLN A 275 -28.60 23.11 8.43
CA GLN A 275 -29.57 23.59 7.44
C GLN A 275 -29.88 22.51 6.40
N LYS A 276 -28.85 21.85 5.86
CA LYS A 276 -29.03 20.77 4.87
C LYS A 276 -29.81 19.57 5.43
N ALA A 277 -29.61 19.24 6.71
CA ALA A 277 -30.38 18.19 7.38
C ALA A 277 -31.85 18.60 7.58
N LEU A 278 -32.11 19.86 7.94
CA LEU A 278 -33.46 20.40 8.10
C LEU A 278 -34.22 20.53 6.76
N GLU A 279 -33.57 20.94 5.68
CA GLU A 279 -34.17 20.97 4.34
C GLU A 279 -34.65 19.58 3.90
N LYS A 280 -33.84 18.54 4.17
CA LYS A 280 -34.22 17.14 3.92
C LYS A 280 -35.42 16.71 4.76
N VAL A 281 -35.48 17.13 6.03
CA VAL A 281 -36.63 16.85 6.91
C VAL A 281 -37.90 17.46 6.32
N SER A 282 -37.86 18.73 5.90
CA SER A 282 -39.01 19.41 5.30
C SER A 282 -39.51 18.70 4.05
N GLN A 283 -38.59 18.30 3.14
CA GLN A 283 -38.96 17.56 1.93
C GLN A 283 -39.62 16.21 2.23
N MET A 284 -39.04 15.43 3.15
CA MET A 284 -39.61 14.14 3.54
C MET A 284 -40.95 14.27 4.28
N GLN A 285 -41.16 15.37 5.00
CA GLN A 285 -42.43 15.63 5.68
C GLN A 285 -43.57 15.88 4.69
N VAL A 286 -43.30 16.64 3.62
CA VAL A 286 -44.27 16.86 2.53
C VAL A 286 -44.69 15.52 1.92
N GLU A 287 -43.72 14.66 1.56
CA GLU A 287 -44.02 13.33 1.00
C GLU A 287 -44.81 12.45 1.99
N LEU A 288 -44.47 12.50 3.29
CA LEU A 288 -45.18 11.74 4.30
C LEU A 288 -46.63 12.19 4.46
N ASP A 289 -46.89 13.49 4.37
CA ASP A 289 -48.24 14.06 4.46
C ASP A 289 -49.08 13.65 3.23
N GLU A 290 -48.51 13.71 2.03
CA GLU A 290 -49.14 13.24 0.79
C GLU A 290 -49.52 11.76 0.86
N LEU A 291 -48.60 10.90 1.33
CA LEU A 291 -48.87 9.46 1.50
C LEU A 291 -49.90 9.17 2.58
N THR A 292 -49.97 10.01 3.62
CA THR A 292 -50.99 9.92 4.66
C THR A 292 -52.38 10.24 4.09
N VAL A 293 -52.48 11.18 3.15
CA VAL A 293 -53.74 11.43 2.43
C VAL A 293 -54.09 10.22 1.56
N MET A 294 -53.17 9.75 0.72
CA MET A 294 -53.40 8.61 -0.19
C MET A 294 -53.86 7.34 0.53
N ILE A 295 -53.25 7.00 1.67
CA ILE A 295 -53.63 5.78 2.41
C ILE A 295 -55.02 5.90 3.06
N ASN A 296 -55.46 7.11 3.38
CA ASN A 296 -56.78 7.36 3.96
C ASN A 296 -57.88 7.41 2.88
N GLU A 297 -57.53 7.77 1.65
CA GLU A 297 -58.44 7.70 0.47
C GLU A 297 -58.62 6.27 -0.06
N THR A 298 -57.74 5.34 0.32
CA THR A 298 -57.78 3.92 -0.11
C THR A 298 -58.55 3.02 0.89
N LYS A 299 -59.04 3.58 2.01
CA LYS A 299 -59.85 2.87 3.02
C LYS A 299 -61.35 3.06 2.77
#